data_AF-A0A519YB21-F1
#
_entry.id   AF-A0A519YB21-F1
#
_cell.length_a   1.000
_cell.length_b   1.000
_cell.length_c   1.000
_cell.angle_alpha   90.00
_cell.angle_beta   90.00
_cell.angle_gamma   90.00
#
_symmetry.space_group_name_H-M   'P 1'
#
loop_
_entity.id
_entity.type
_entity.pdbx_description
1 polymer ?
#
loop_
_entity_poly.entity_id
_entity_poly.type
_entity_poly.pdbx_seq_one_letter_code
_entity_poly.pdbx_strand_id
1 'polypeptide(L)'
;AVVTSARDRFAGLARPNAARAAFGEAYATCQAGTETLRLAAAVLRDRGPRRVAPTAHWLAGKAAELDGRTADAERHYERAVAVDPSWDEALEALARFASDRGDAVRAIGLLDRVEGAYREPLYDLLQSFLPVDRPDLGRNDRCWCGSGRKYKACHLGKAEHPLEQRAGWLYQKAGSFAQGIEWRPLLISLAQTRSAHDDDPMALYHALDDPLVADVVMFECGAFARFVAERGVLLPADELLLAQQWLLAERSVHEVEAVRPGEGLTLRDVRTGDRLEVTERTASRQLRAGDFFCARVVPAGSTMQIFGGIEPIEPGQRGRLIELLDSDATDPEELVEFLSARFALPRLVTPDGHPMVACRAVFEVADTAGIRRRLSRRFGAADADRWTWTEQGSVLGVLNLAPCTEPWVLEVEAMNEPRFESLVDAVGAADPGARLREQTRTPAAELMAQAQENVRPTHPVDPDDPAIAAALDEHIRGYEQQWLDDSIPALGDHTPRECAADPTRRDDLIRLLDSFPQEERPGAMSV
;
A
#
# COMPACT_ATOMS: atom_id res chain seq x y z
N ALA A 1 -7.24 28.84 -51.30
CA ALA A 1 -7.18 28.83 -49.82
C ALA A 1 -8.58 29.16 -49.29
N VAL A 2 -9.27 28.19 -48.71
CA VAL A 2 -10.59 28.43 -48.09
C VAL A 2 -10.34 29.35 -46.91
N VAL A 3 -10.92 30.56 -46.94
CA VAL A 3 -10.93 31.45 -45.79
C VAL A 3 -11.84 30.78 -44.76
N THR A 4 -11.25 29.97 -43.87
CA THR A 4 -11.95 29.51 -42.67
C THR A 4 -12.42 30.75 -41.93
N SER A 5 -13.72 30.86 -41.68
CA SER A 5 -14.24 32.01 -40.94
C SER A 5 -13.52 32.06 -39.59
N ALA A 6 -13.31 33.26 -39.02
CA ALA A 6 -12.69 33.37 -37.69
C ALA A 6 -13.41 32.50 -36.63
N ARG A 7 -14.69 32.17 -36.85
CA ARG A 7 -15.49 31.26 -36.03
C ARG A 7 -15.08 29.80 -36.20
N ASP A 8 -14.71 29.34 -37.38
CA ASP A 8 -14.37 27.92 -37.63
C ASP A 8 -13.06 27.49 -36.94
N ARG A 9 -12.25 28.43 -36.47
CA ARG A 9 -11.02 28.15 -35.70
C ARG A 9 -11.27 27.29 -34.45
N PHE A 10 -12.45 27.41 -33.84
CA PHE A 10 -12.81 26.67 -32.62
C PHE A 10 -13.58 25.38 -32.89
N ALA A 11 -13.89 25.07 -34.16
CA ALA A 11 -14.77 23.97 -34.53
C ALA A 11 -14.33 22.59 -33.99
N GLY A 12 -13.02 22.37 -33.85
CA GLY A 12 -12.46 21.11 -33.33
C GLY A 12 -12.82 20.85 -31.86
N LEU A 13 -13.10 21.89 -31.08
CA LEU A 13 -13.51 21.79 -29.68
C LEU A 13 -14.97 21.37 -29.50
N ALA A 14 -15.74 21.23 -30.58
CA ALA A 14 -17.12 20.74 -30.54
C ALA A 14 -17.23 19.23 -30.23
N ARG A 15 -16.11 18.52 -30.05
CA ARG A 15 -16.10 17.11 -29.65
C ARG A 15 -15.79 17.01 -28.15
N PRO A 16 -16.54 16.24 -27.35
CA PRO A 16 -16.30 16.13 -25.90
C PRO A 16 -14.86 15.73 -25.56
N ASN A 17 -14.32 14.70 -26.23
CA ASN A 17 -12.92 14.27 -26.03
C ASN A 17 -11.89 15.36 -26.34
N ALA A 18 -12.13 16.18 -27.36
CA ALA A 18 -11.23 17.30 -27.69
C ALA A 18 -11.33 18.42 -26.65
N ALA A 19 -12.54 18.69 -26.13
CA ALA A 19 -12.76 19.63 -25.05
C ALA A 19 -12.08 19.17 -23.74
N ARG A 20 -12.20 17.90 -23.38
CA ARG A 20 -11.54 17.31 -22.21
C ARG A 20 -10.02 17.36 -22.33
N ALA A 21 -9.47 16.99 -23.48
CA ALA A 21 -8.03 17.10 -23.73
C ALA A 21 -7.54 18.55 -23.63
N ALA A 22 -8.28 19.51 -24.20
CA ALA A 22 -7.94 20.93 -24.12
C ALA A 22 -8.01 21.47 -22.67
N PHE A 23 -9.00 21.04 -21.89
CA PHE A 23 -9.08 21.37 -20.46
C PHE A 23 -7.89 20.81 -19.68
N GLY A 24 -7.55 19.54 -19.91
CA GLY A 24 -6.40 18.89 -19.29
C GLY A 24 -5.10 19.62 -19.60
N GLU A 25 -4.84 19.93 -20.87
CA GLU A 25 -3.66 20.66 -21.32
C GLU A 25 -3.62 22.08 -20.72
N ALA A 26 -4.75 22.79 -20.73
CA ALA A 26 -4.81 24.14 -20.18
C ALA A 26 -4.47 24.14 -18.68
N TYR A 27 -5.01 23.20 -17.91
CA TYR A 27 -4.81 23.16 -16.46
C TYR A 27 -3.45 22.57 -16.07
N ALA A 28 -3.08 21.40 -16.61
CA ALA A 28 -1.87 20.69 -16.23
C ALA A 28 -0.61 21.27 -16.86
N THR A 29 -0.66 21.63 -18.14
CA THR A 29 0.53 22.07 -18.90
C THR A 29 0.69 23.59 -18.89
N CYS A 30 -0.40 24.33 -19.10
CA CYS A 30 -0.36 25.80 -19.14
C CYS A 30 -0.63 26.46 -17.79
N GLN A 31 -0.88 25.69 -16.72
CA GLN A 31 -1.21 26.21 -15.38
C GLN A 31 -2.32 27.27 -15.41
N ALA A 32 -3.31 27.07 -16.27
CA ALA A 32 -4.41 28.01 -16.44
C ALA A 32 -5.29 28.02 -15.17
N GLY A 33 -5.31 29.16 -14.49
CA GLY A 33 -6.24 29.38 -13.38
C GLY A 33 -7.71 29.41 -13.84
N THR A 34 -8.63 29.36 -12.89
CA THR A 34 -10.08 29.32 -13.14
C THR A 34 -10.57 30.52 -13.96
N GLU A 35 -9.99 31.70 -13.80
CA GLU A 35 -10.32 32.88 -14.61
C GLU A 35 -10.01 32.66 -16.10
N THR A 36 -8.87 32.04 -16.43
CA THR A 36 -8.52 31.72 -17.83
C THR A 36 -9.55 30.77 -18.44
N LEU A 37 -10.03 29.79 -17.68
CA LEU A 37 -11.09 28.88 -18.12
C LEU A 37 -12.43 29.60 -18.34
N ARG A 38 -12.81 30.53 -17.43
CA ARG A 38 -14.01 31.36 -17.59
C ARG A 38 -13.92 32.24 -18.84
N LEU A 39 -12.76 32.87 -19.08
CA LEU A 39 -12.52 33.68 -20.27
C LEU A 39 -12.55 32.82 -21.55
N ALA A 40 -11.93 31.64 -21.54
CA ALA A 40 -11.98 30.71 -22.66
C ALA A 40 -13.42 30.31 -22.98
N ALA A 41 -14.21 29.95 -21.95
CA ALA A 41 -15.64 29.66 -22.10
C ALA A 41 -16.42 30.85 -22.71
N ALA A 42 -16.17 32.08 -22.26
CA ALA A 42 -16.80 33.27 -22.82
C ALA A 42 -16.41 33.50 -24.30
N VAL A 43 -15.13 33.34 -24.65
CA VAL A 43 -14.64 33.46 -26.03
C VAL A 43 -15.29 32.40 -26.93
N LEU A 44 -15.37 31.15 -26.48
CA LEU A 44 -16.00 30.07 -27.25
C LEU A 44 -17.50 30.32 -27.45
N ARG A 45 -18.20 30.86 -26.45
CA ARG A 45 -19.62 31.24 -26.57
C ARG A 45 -19.81 32.39 -27.57
N ASP A 46 -18.97 33.42 -27.51
CA ASP A 46 -19.19 34.66 -28.27
C ASP A 46 -18.63 34.59 -29.70
N ARG A 47 -17.54 33.84 -29.89
CA ARG A 47 -16.79 33.75 -31.16
C ARG A 47 -16.78 32.36 -31.77
N GLY A 48 -17.20 31.31 -31.06
CA GLY A 48 -17.28 29.96 -31.60
C GLY A 48 -18.49 29.74 -32.53
N PRO A 49 -18.48 28.66 -33.32
CA PRO A 49 -19.67 28.21 -34.04
C PRO A 49 -20.66 27.59 -33.04
N ARG A 50 -21.96 27.56 -33.37
CA ARG A 50 -23.02 27.05 -32.47
C ARG A 50 -22.72 25.67 -31.87
N ARG A 51 -22.10 24.78 -32.65
CA ARG A 51 -21.70 23.42 -32.22
C ARG A 51 -20.68 23.38 -31.07
N VAL A 52 -20.02 24.49 -30.73
CA VAL A 52 -19.06 24.60 -29.61
C VAL A 52 -19.73 25.12 -28.34
N ALA A 53 -21.00 25.53 -28.40
CA ALA A 53 -21.71 26.03 -27.22
C ALA A 53 -21.76 25.03 -26.04
N PRO A 54 -21.93 23.70 -26.23
CA PRO A 54 -21.83 22.74 -25.13
C PRO A 54 -20.46 22.79 -24.44
N THR A 55 -19.38 22.85 -25.21
CA THR A 55 -18.00 23.00 -24.70
C THR A 55 -17.82 24.28 -23.90
N ALA A 56 -18.36 25.41 -24.38
CA ALA A 56 -18.30 26.68 -23.67
C ALA A 56 -19.01 26.60 -22.32
N HIS A 57 -20.20 26.00 -22.28
CA HIS A 57 -20.92 25.78 -21.04
C HIS A 57 -20.19 24.81 -20.11
N TRP A 58 -19.68 23.70 -20.63
CA TRP A 58 -18.93 22.73 -19.86
C TRP A 58 -17.64 23.31 -19.23
N LEU A 59 -16.85 24.10 -19.98
CA LEU A 59 -15.67 24.77 -19.45
C LEU A 59 -16.02 25.81 -18.37
N ALA A 60 -17.11 26.56 -18.55
CA ALA A 60 -17.60 27.46 -17.51
C ALA A 60 -18.03 26.69 -16.25
N GLY A 61 -18.63 25.50 -16.42
CA GLY A 61 -18.95 24.59 -15.34
C GLY A 61 -17.70 24.11 -14.61
N LYS A 62 -16.67 23.66 -15.33
CA LYS A 62 -15.39 23.23 -14.75
C LYS A 62 -14.69 24.34 -13.97
N ALA A 63 -14.71 25.57 -14.50
CA ALA A 63 -14.20 26.72 -13.77
C ALA A 63 -14.97 26.99 -12.49
N ALA A 64 -16.30 26.83 -12.49
CA ALA A 64 -17.12 26.97 -11.30
C ALA A 64 -16.91 25.84 -10.28
N GLU A 65 -16.69 24.59 -10.73
CA GLU A 65 -16.32 23.48 -9.84
C GLU A 65 -15.00 23.79 -9.12
N LEU A 66 -13.96 24.20 -9.86
CA LEU A 66 -12.65 24.52 -9.29
C LEU A 66 -12.70 25.73 -8.32
N ASP A 67 -13.68 26.62 -8.47
CA ASP A 67 -13.95 27.73 -7.53
C ASP A 67 -14.84 27.30 -6.33
N GLY A 68 -15.22 26.03 -6.22
CA GLY A 68 -16.14 25.53 -5.19
C GLY A 68 -17.61 25.99 -5.36
N ARG A 69 -17.96 26.57 -6.51
CA ARG A 69 -19.33 27.07 -6.81
C ARG A 69 -20.20 25.97 -7.43
N THR A 70 -20.45 24.92 -6.65
CA THR A 70 -21.18 23.71 -7.07
C THR A 70 -22.52 23.99 -7.79
N ALA A 71 -23.36 24.88 -7.27
CA ALA A 71 -24.66 25.19 -7.88
C ALA A 71 -24.52 25.92 -9.24
N ASP A 72 -23.47 26.72 -9.42
CA ASP A 72 -23.19 27.37 -10.70
C ASP A 72 -22.67 26.35 -11.72
N ALA A 73 -21.78 25.46 -11.29
CA ALA A 73 -21.28 24.37 -12.11
C ALA A 73 -22.41 23.52 -12.69
N GLU A 74 -23.36 23.12 -11.84
CA GLU A 74 -24.51 22.32 -12.25
C GLU A 74 -25.34 23.02 -13.33
N ARG A 75 -25.70 24.29 -13.11
CA ARG A 75 -26.41 25.11 -14.11
C ARG A 75 -25.69 25.15 -15.44
N HIS A 76 -24.36 25.21 -15.41
CA HIS A 76 -23.54 25.22 -16.61
C HIS A 76 -23.60 23.86 -17.33
N TYR A 77 -23.53 22.74 -16.62
CA TYR A 77 -23.68 21.41 -17.23
C TYR A 77 -25.09 21.17 -17.76
N GLU A 78 -26.13 21.60 -17.05
CA GLU A 78 -27.52 21.55 -17.54
C GLU A 78 -27.68 22.33 -18.85
N ARG A 79 -27.05 23.51 -18.96
CA ARG A 79 -27.05 24.30 -20.20
C ARG A 79 -26.29 23.60 -21.32
N ALA A 80 -25.19 22.92 -21.03
CA ALA A 80 -24.48 22.12 -22.04
C ALA A 80 -25.39 21.02 -22.60
N VAL A 81 -26.04 20.25 -21.70
CA VAL A 81 -26.97 19.17 -22.07
C VAL A 81 -28.24 19.68 -22.75
N ALA A 82 -28.70 20.89 -22.41
CA ALA A 82 -29.84 21.52 -23.09
C ALA A 82 -29.53 21.89 -24.54
N VAL A 83 -28.26 22.18 -24.86
CA VAL A 83 -27.81 22.45 -26.24
C VAL A 83 -27.52 21.15 -26.99
N ASP A 84 -26.84 20.21 -26.34
CA ASP A 84 -26.53 18.89 -26.88
C ASP A 84 -26.86 17.80 -25.84
N PRO A 85 -27.99 17.09 -25.99
CA PRO A 85 -28.40 16.03 -25.07
C PRO A 85 -27.45 14.83 -25.02
N SER A 86 -26.49 14.70 -25.94
CA SER A 86 -25.47 13.65 -25.98
C SER A 86 -24.09 14.14 -25.54
N TRP A 87 -24.01 15.28 -24.84
CA TRP A 87 -22.73 15.80 -24.35
C TRP A 87 -22.24 15.03 -23.12
N ASP A 88 -21.51 13.95 -23.36
CA ASP A 88 -21.05 12.97 -22.36
C ASP A 88 -20.37 13.60 -21.12
N GLU A 89 -19.43 14.51 -21.33
CA GLU A 89 -18.66 15.14 -20.26
C GLU A 89 -19.52 15.98 -19.28
N ALA A 90 -20.67 16.48 -19.73
CA ALA A 90 -21.64 17.16 -18.86
C ALA A 90 -22.63 16.17 -18.25
N LEU A 91 -23.00 15.11 -18.97
CA LEU A 91 -23.83 14.03 -18.43
C LEU A 91 -23.15 13.34 -17.26
N GLU A 92 -21.88 12.99 -17.38
CA GLU A 92 -21.08 12.39 -16.29
C GLU A 92 -20.95 13.33 -15.08
N ALA A 93 -20.72 14.63 -15.32
CA ALA A 93 -20.66 15.61 -14.23
C ALA A 93 -22.01 15.71 -13.49
N LEU A 94 -23.13 15.78 -14.22
CA LEU A 94 -24.47 15.77 -13.63
C LEU A 94 -24.78 14.45 -12.93
N ALA A 95 -24.30 13.31 -13.43
CA ALA A 95 -24.46 12.01 -12.80
C ALA A 95 -23.72 11.95 -11.45
N ARG A 96 -22.50 12.47 -11.37
CA ARG A 96 -21.78 12.65 -10.10
C ARG A 96 -22.57 13.54 -9.12
N PHE A 97 -23.17 14.64 -9.60
CA PHE A 97 -23.96 15.54 -8.76
C PHE A 97 -25.28 14.91 -8.29
N ALA A 98 -25.89 14.04 -9.10
CA ALA A 98 -27.03 13.24 -8.69
C ALA A 98 -26.63 12.16 -7.68
N SER A 99 -25.48 11.50 -7.89
CA SER A 99 -24.89 10.57 -6.93
C SER A 99 -24.64 11.24 -5.58
N ASP A 100 -24.06 12.44 -5.57
CA ASP A 100 -23.80 13.18 -4.32
C ASP A 100 -25.08 13.41 -3.52
N ARG A 101 -26.20 13.71 -4.20
CA ARG A 101 -27.53 13.83 -3.58
C ARG A 101 -28.15 12.53 -3.09
N GLY A 102 -27.52 11.38 -3.34
CA GLY A 102 -28.10 10.07 -3.07
C GLY A 102 -29.18 9.65 -4.09
N ASP A 103 -29.24 10.30 -5.25
CA ASP A 103 -30.22 10.01 -6.30
C ASP A 103 -29.63 9.05 -7.35
N ALA A 104 -29.58 7.76 -6.98
CA ALA A 104 -29.04 6.71 -7.85
C ALA A 104 -29.83 6.55 -9.16
N VAL A 105 -31.15 6.75 -9.11
CA VAL A 105 -32.03 6.63 -10.28
C VAL A 105 -31.70 7.70 -11.31
N ARG A 106 -31.59 8.96 -10.88
CA ARG A 106 -31.19 10.05 -11.77
C ARG A 106 -29.77 9.87 -12.28
N ALA A 107 -28.84 9.45 -11.42
CA ALA A 107 -27.44 9.24 -11.79
C ALA A 107 -27.32 8.16 -12.90
N ILE A 108 -27.94 7.00 -12.71
CA ILE A 108 -27.97 5.94 -13.74
C ILE A 108 -28.65 6.42 -15.03
N GLY A 109 -29.80 7.10 -14.94
CA GLY A 109 -30.48 7.60 -16.14
C GLY A 109 -29.66 8.65 -16.94
N LEU A 110 -28.70 9.33 -16.30
CA LEU A 110 -27.74 10.19 -16.97
C LEU A 110 -26.59 9.37 -17.60
N LEU A 111 -26.06 8.38 -16.87
CA LEU A 111 -24.98 7.50 -17.35
C LEU A 111 -25.43 6.58 -18.50
N ASP A 112 -26.69 6.12 -18.52
CA ASP A 112 -27.24 5.29 -19.61
C ASP A 112 -27.24 6.01 -20.98
N ARG A 113 -27.06 7.34 -20.97
CA ARG A 113 -26.96 8.16 -22.18
C ARG A 113 -25.52 8.34 -22.66
N VAL A 114 -24.53 7.89 -21.89
CA VAL A 114 -23.11 7.99 -22.18
C VAL A 114 -22.62 6.63 -22.66
N GLU A 115 -22.01 6.59 -23.84
CA GLU A 115 -21.50 5.34 -24.41
C GLU A 115 -20.36 4.78 -23.55
N GLY A 116 -20.49 3.53 -23.09
CA GLY A 116 -19.45 2.86 -22.31
C GLY A 116 -19.50 3.10 -20.80
N ALA A 117 -20.37 3.99 -20.31
CA ALA A 117 -20.46 4.32 -18.89
C ALA A 117 -20.80 3.12 -17.98
N TYR A 118 -21.40 2.06 -18.53
CA TYR A 118 -21.65 0.80 -17.81
C TYR A 118 -20.38 0.05 -17.36
N ARG A 119 -19.19 0.48 -17.82
CA ARG A 119 -17.90 -0.07 -17.40
C ARG A 119 -17.25 0.74 -16.28
N GLU A 120 -17.81 1.89 -15.95
CA GLU A 120 -17.25 2.79 -14.95
C GLU A 120 -17.62 2.29 -13.54
N PRO A 121 -16.69 2.32 -12.56
CA PRO A 121 -16.96 1.85 -11.19
C PRO A 121 -18.16 2.53 -10.52
N LEU A 122 -18.41 3.80 -10.86
CA LEU A 122 -19.58 4.54 -10.35
C LEU A 122 -20.89 3.89 -10.80
N TYR A 123 -20.97 3.36 -12.03
CA TYR A 123 -22.19 2.73 -12.53
C TYR A 123 -22.52 1.48 -11.72
N ASP A 124 -21.55 0.59 -11.51
CA ASP A 124 -21.70 -0.64 -10.72
C ASP A 124 -22.08 -0.33 -9.25
N LEU A 125 -21.46 0.69 -8.66
CA LEU A 125 -21.81 1.16 -7.33
C LEU A 125 -23.28 1.58 -7.25
N LEU A 126 -23.72 2.44 -8.18
CA LEU A 126 -25.07 3.00 -8.19
C LEU A 126 -26.16 1.93 -8.39
N GLN A 127 -25.86 0.86 -9.13
CA GLN A 127 -26.79 -0.28 -9.27
C GLN A 127 -27.20 -0.88 -7.93
N SER A 128 -26.27 -0.93 -6.97
CA SER A 128 -26.54 -1.46 -5.61
C SER A 128 -27.49 -0.59 -4.79
N PHE A 129 -27.73 0.65 -5.24
CA PHE A 129 -28.61 1.64 -4.59
C PHE A 129 -29.87 1.95 -5.41
N LEU A 130 -30.12 1.23 -6.50
CA LEU A 130 -31.39 1.33 -7.22
C LEU A 130 -32.52 0.68 -6.40
N PRO A 131 -33.76 1.21 -6.49
CA PRO A 131 -34.90 0.56 -5.88
C PRO A 131 -35.07 -0.88 -6.41
N VAL A 132 -35.09 -1.86 -5.50
CA VAL A 132 -35.33 -3.25 -5.87
C VAL A 132 -36.83 -3.48 -6.01
N ASP A 133 -37.27 -3.80 -7.23
CA ASP A 133 -38.64 -4.24 -7.46
C ASP A 133 -38.84 -5.67 -6.94
N ARG A 134 -39.87 -5.86 -6.12
CA ARG A 134 -40.25 -7.15 -5.52
C ARG A 134 -41.71 -7.44 -5.84
N PRO A 135 -42.01 -7.85 -7.08
CA PRO A 135 -43.38 -8.16 -7.49
C PRO A 135 -43.94 -9.38 -6.74
N ASP A 136 -43.07 -10.19 -6.13
CA ASP A 136 -43.41 -11.29 -5.23
C ASP A 136 -43.94 -10.83 -3.87
N LEU A 137 -43.72 -9.56 -3.47
CA LEU A 137 -44.19 -9.01 -2.20
C LEU A 137 -45.44 -8.15 -2.39
N GLY A 138 -46.50 -8.51 -1.69
CA GLY A 138 -47.68 -7.68 -1.52
C GLY A 138 -47.35 -6.39 -0.77
N ARG A 139 -48.07 -5.31 -1.10
CA ARG A 139 -47.90 -3.97 -0.52
C ARG A 139 -47.82 -3.94 1.03
N ASN A 140 -48.53 -4.85 1.72
CA ASN A 140 -48.57 -4.91 3.18
C ASN A 140 -47.68 -6.01 3.80
N ASP A 141 -46.97 -6.78 2.99
CA ASP A 141 -46.11 -7.88 3.45
C ASP A 141 -44.90 -7.35 4.23
N ARG A 142 -44.23 -8.22 4.99
CA ARG A 142 -42.98 -7.85 5.65
C ARG A 142 -41.92 -7.59 4.57
N CYS A 143 -41.16 -6.51 4.76
CA CYS A 143 -40.14 -6.12 3.80
C CYS A 143 -38.99 -7.13 3.75
N TRP A 144 -38.48 -7.41 2.55
CA TRP A 144 -37.38 -8.35 2.30
C TRP A 144 -36.07 -7.96 2.97
N CYS A 145 -35.87 -6.67 3.28
CA CYS A 145 -34.65 -6.16 3.89
C CYS A 145 -34.44 -6.58 5.36
N GLY A 146 -35.34 -7.36 5.95
CA GLY A 146 -35.23 -7.81 7.34
C GLY A 146 -35.60 -6.75 8.40
N SER A 147 -36.01 -5.54 8.01
CA SER A 147 -36.36 -4.46 8.95
C SER A 147 -37.61 -4.70 9.81
N GLY A 148 -38.38 -5.75 9.50
CA GLY A 148 -39.67 -6.04 10.13
C GLY A 148 -40.80 -5.06 9.76
N ARG A 149 -40.56 -3.99 8.98
CA ARG A 149 -41.59 -3.04 8.53
C ARG A 149 -42.42 -3.59 7.37
N LYS A 150 -43.62 -3.03 7.12
CA LYS A 150 -44.43 -3.34 5.92
C LYS A 150 -43.71 -2.85 4.65
N TYR A 151 -43.76 -3.61 3.56
CA TYR A 151 -43.05 -3.28 2.31
C TYR A 151 -43.38 -1.87 1.81
N LYS A 152 -44.65 -1.45 1.83
CA LYS A 152 -45.07 -0.07 1.47
C LYS A 152 -44.47 1.05 2.31
N ALA A 153 -44.15 0.77 3.56
CA ALA A 153 -43.62 1.74 4.51
C ALA A 153 -42.09 1.67 4.58
N CYS A 154 -41.48 0.74 3.84
CA CYS A 154 -40.05 0.49 3.86
C CYS A 154 -39.43 0.68 2.47
N HIS A 155 -39.58 -0.27 1.54
CA HIS A 155 -38.84 -0.28 0.27
C HIS A 155 -39.72 -0.23 -1.00
N LEU A 156 -41.06 -0.26 -0.89
CA LEU A 156 -41.91 -0.19 -2.08
C LEU A 156 -41.75 1.17 -2.76
N GLY A 157 -41.10 1.19 -3.91
CA GLY A 157 -40.76 2.41 -4.64
C GLY A 157 -39.75 3.31 -3.91
N LYS A 158 -39.01 2.77 -2.92
CA LYS A 158 -38.01 3.50 -2.14
C LYS A 158 -36.69 2.75 -2.14
N ALA A 159 -35.60 3.44 -2.47
CA ALA A 159 -34.23 3.00 -2.17
C ALA A 159 -33.78 3.59 -0.81
N GLU A 160 -34.48 3.28 0.28
CA GLU A 160 -34.08 3.74 1.62
C GLU A 160 -33.08 2.74 2.22
N HIS A 161 -31.80 2.94 1.91
CA HIS A 161 -30.70 2.19 2.48
C HIS A 161 -30.29 2.75 3.86
N PRO A 162 -29.99 1.89 4.85
CA PRO A 162 -29.45 2.33 6.15
C PRO A 162 -28.19 3.18 5.98
N LEU A 163 -27.95 4.09 6.92
CA LEU A 163 -26.78 4.98 6.86
C LEU A 163 -25.47 4.19 6.88
N GLU A 164 -25.44 3.05 7.59
CA GLU A 164 -24.34 2.08 7.61
C GLU A 164 -23.96 1.59 6.20
N GLN A 165 -24.95 1.42 5.31
CA GLN A 165 -24.73 0.97 3.94
C GLN A 165 -24.38 2.16 3.02
N ARG A 166 -25.00 3.32 3.24
CA ARG A 166 -24.70 4.55 2.48
C ARG A 166 -23.35 5.16 2.85
N ALA A 167 -22.79 4.84 4.02
CA ALA A 167 -21.44 5.26 4.42
C ALA A 167 -20.39 4.89 3.35
N GLY A 168 -20.43 3.64 2.85
CA GLY A 168 -19.54 3.23 1.75
C GLY A 168 -19.73 4.08 0.48
N TRP A 169 -20.97 4.43 0.15
CA TRP A 169 -21.25 5.33 -0.98
C TRP A 169 -20.76 6.76 -0.71
N LEU A 170 -20.92 7.29 0.50
CA LEU A 170 -20.38 8.58 0.92
C LEU A 170 -18.85 8.64 0.75
N TYR A 171 -18.15 7.60 1.19
CA TYR A 171 -16.71 7.48 0.97
C TYR A 171 -16.35 7.50 -0.52
N GLN A 172 -17.09 6.78 -1.37
CA GLN A 172 -16.88 6.78 -2.82
C GLN A 172 -17.19 8.14 -3.48
N LYS A 173 -18.17 8.91 -2.98
CA LYS A 173 -18.42 10.28 -3.44
C LYS A 173 -17.21 11.17 -3.21
N ALA A 174 -16.64 11.12 -2.00
CA ALA A 174 -15.44 11.86 -1.66
C ALA A 174 -14.21 11.38 -2.46
N GLY A 175 -14.06 10.07 -2.63
CA GLY A 175 -13.01 9.49 -3.48
C GLY A 175 -13.11 9.97 -4.93
N SER A 176 -14.30 9.98 -5.51
CA SER A 176 -14.53 10.51 -6.86
C SER A 176 -14.20 12.00 -6.97
N PHE A 177 -14.46 12.80 -5.93
CA PHE A 177 -14.04 14.20 -5.85
C PHE A 177 -12.51 14.33 -5.79
N ALA A 178 -11.85 13.49 -4.99
CA ALA A 178 -10.39 13.45 -4.86
C ALA A 178 -9.67 12.97 -6.13
N GLN A 179 -10.36 12.35 -7.09
CA GLN A 179 -9.84 12.03 -8.43
C GLN A 179 -9.87 13.25 -9.40
N GLY A 180 -10.34 14.42 -8.92
CA GLY A 180 -10.35 15.66 -9.68
C GLY A 180 -8.96 16.12 -10.11
N ILE A 181 -8.90 16.90 -11.19
CA ILE A 181 -7.63 17.33 -11.81
C ILE A 181 -6.70 18.10 -10.87
N GLU A 182 -7.25 18.77 -9.86
CA GLU A 182 -6.51 19.53 -8.86
C GLU A 182 -5.68 18.65 -7.92
N TRP A 183 -6.18 17.46 -7.60
CA TRP A 183 -5.55 16.51 -6.68
C TRP A 183 -4.63 15.52 -7.38
N ARG A 184 -4.73 15.44 -8.71
CA ARG A 184 -3.99 14.48 -9.53
C ARG A 184 -2.46 14.53 -9.33
N PRO A 185 -1.79 15.68 -9.16
CA PRO A 185 -0.36 15.70 -8.85
C PRO A 185 -0.03 14.97 -7.54
N LEU A 186 -0.83 15.14 -6.50
CA LEU A 186 -0.66 14.46 -5.20
C LEU A 186 -0.93 12.96 -5.31
N LEU A 187 -2.00 12.56 -6.02
CA LEU A 187 -2.28 11.15 -6.30
C LEU A 187 -1.12 10.47 -7.01
N ILE A 188 -0.54 11.11 -8.04
CA ILE A 188 0.61 10.55 -8.77
C ILE A 188 1.83 10.46 -7.86
N SER A 189 2.14 11.50 -7.08
CA SER A 189 3.30 11.49 -6.17
C SER A 189 3.19 10.37 -5.15
N LEU A 190 2.05 10.26 -4.45
CA LEU A 190 1.82 9.23 -3.44
C LEU A 190 1.74 7.83 -4.06
N ALA A 191 1.18 7.68 -5.26
CA ALA A 191 1.18 6.40 -5.96
C ALA A 191 2.60 5.97 -6.35
N GLN A 192 3.48 6.90 -6.77
CA GLN A 192 4.89 6.61 -7.03
C GLN A 192 5.61 6.13 -5.78
N THR A 193 5.39 6.79 -4.64
CA THR A 193 5.92 6.35 -3.34
C THR A 193 5.39 4.96 -2.96
N ARG A 194 4.08 4.73 -3.11
CA ARG A 194 3.43 3.45 -2.81
C ARG A 194 3.98 2.31 -3.66
N SER A 195 4.26 2.56 -4.94
CA SER A 195 4.80 1.55 -5.87
C SER A 195 6.33 1.47 -5.89
N ALA A 196 7.05 2.22 -5.05
CA ALA A 196 8.51 2.35 -5.16
C ALA A 196 9.30 1.03 -4.95
N HIS A 197 8.64 0.02 -4.38
CA HIS A 197 9.22 -1.28 -4.07
C HIS A 197 8.65 -2.42 -4.91
N ASP A 198 7.77 -2.12 -5.86
CA ASP A 198 7.12 -3.11 -6.72
C ASP A 198 7.69 -3.01 -8.13
N ASP A 199 8.39 -4.06 -8.56
CA ASP A 199 9.05 -4.15 -9.87
C ASP A 199 8.06 -4.45 -11.01
N ASP A 200 6.75 -4.63 -10.75
CA ASP A 200 5.73 -4.77 -11.79
C ASP A 200 5.67 -3.50 -12.66
N PRO A 201 5.81 -3.60 -14.00
CA PRO A 201 5.61 -2.48 -14.92
C PRO A 201 4.27 -1.74 -14.77
N MET A 202 3.25 -2.39 -14.19
CA MET A 202 1.93 -1.82 -13.90
C MET A 202 1.75 -1.36 -12.45
N ALA A 203 2.77 -1.47 -11.58
CA ALA A 203 2.68 -1.14 -10.16
C ALA A 203 2.14 0.27 -9.90
N LEU A 204 2.62 1.27 -10.65
CA LEU A 204 2.13 2.65 -10.53
C LEU A 204 0.63 2.76 -10.86
N TYR A 205 0.15 2.02 -11.85
CA TYR A 205 -1.26 2.02 -12.22
C TYR A 205 -2.12 1.39 -11.12
N HIS A 206 -1.67 0.28 -10.55
CA HIS A 206 -2.32 -0.34 -9.40
C HIS A 206 -2.31 0.57 -8.16
N ALA A 207 -1.21 1.29 -7.92
CA ALA A 207 -1.08 2.23 -6.80
C ALA A 207 -2.00 3.45 -6.93
N LEU A 208 -2.36 3.87 -8.16
CA LEU A 208 -3.34 4.95 -8.37
C LEU A 208 -4.75 4.57 -7.91
N ASP A 209 -5.07 3.27 -7.92
CA ASP A 209 -6.34 2.70 -7.43
C ASP A 209 -6.21 2.14 -6.00
N ASP A 210 -5.06 2.30 -5.33
CA ASP A 210 -4.83 1.78 -3.98
C ASP A 210 -5.65 2.60 -2.95
N PRO A 211 -6.44 1.93 -2.08
CA PRO A 211 -7.25 2.60 -1.06
C PRO A 211 -6.46 3.52 -0.12
N LEU A 212 -5.21 3.18 0.22
CA LEU A 212 -4.36 4.01 1.08
C LEU A 212 -4.03 5.33 0.39
N VAL A 213 -3.66 5.29 -0.89
CA VAL A 213 -3.28 6.49 -1.66
C VAL A 213 -4.45 7.46 -1.75
N ALA A 214 -5.63 6.94 -2.09
CA ALA A 214 -6.84 7.76 -2.15
C ALA A 214 -7.23 8.34 -0.77
N ASP A 215 -7.10 7.56 0.30
CA ASP A 215 -7.44 8.01 1.66
C ASP A 215 -6.47 9.08 2.17
N VAL A 216 -5.17 8.93 1.90
CA VAL A 216 -4.15 9.93 2.24
C VAL A 216 -4.42 11.26 1.54
N VAL A 217 -4.77 11.24 0.24
CA VAL A 217 -5.17 12.46 -0.47
C VAL A 217 -6.44 13.06 0.14
N MET A 218 -7.40 12.22 0.55
CA MET A 218 -8.64 12.67 1.15
C MET A 218 -8.42 13.35 2.50
N PHE A 219 -7.76 12.71 3.45
CA PHE A 219 -7.75 13.18 4.83
C PHE A 219 -6.47 13.96 5.15
N GLU A 220 -5.31 13.40 4.85
CA GLU A 220 -4.00 14.01 5.15
C GLU A 220 -3.67 15.18 4.20
N CYS A 221 -4.12 15.15 2.94
CA CYS A 221 -3.95 16.28 2.00
C CYS A 221 -5.17 17.24 1.94
N GLY A 222 -6.25 16.95 2.67
CA GLY A 222 -7.39 17.86 2.84
C GLY A 222 -8.45 17.83 1.73
N ALA A 223 -8.41 16.89 0.77
CA ALA A 223 -9.42 16.81 -0.28
C ALA A 223 -10.83 16.50 0.27
N PHE A 224 -10.93 15.72 1.34
CA PHE A 224 -12.18 15.40 2.03
C PHE A 224 -12.79 16.64 2.71
N ALA A 225 -11.96 17.47 3.37
CA ALA A 225 -12.42 18.73 3.95
C ALA A 225 -12.98 19.68 2.88
N ARG A 226 -12.32 19.75 1.72
CA ARG A 226 -12.81 20.52 0.57
C ARG A 226 -14.10 19.93 -0.01
N PHE A 227 -14.19 18.60 -0.14
CA PHE A 227 -15.42 17.92 -0.54
C PHE A 227 -16.59 18.29 0.36
N VAL A 228 -16.44 18.21 1.69
CA VAL A 228 -17.50 18.59 2.63
C VAL A 228 -17.89 20.06 2.47
N ALA A 229 -16.92 20.96 2.29
CA ALA A 229 -17.18 22.39 2.13
C ALA A 229 -17.92 22.73 0.82
N GLU A 230 -17.53 22.12 -0.30
CA GLU A 230 -18.02 22.49 -1.64
C GLU A 230 -19.22 21.64 -2.09
N ARG A 231 -19.21 20.35 -1.75
CA ARG A 231 -20.21 19.35 -2.16
C ARG A 231 -21.21 19.04 -1.08
N GLY A 232 -20.94 19.41 0.18
CA GLY A 232 -21.85 19.18 1.31
C GLY A 232 -23.25 19.75 1.10
N VAL A 233 -23.39 20.84 0.33
CA VAL A 233 -24.70 21.42 -0.05
C VAL A 233 -25.59 20.48 -0.88
N LEU A 234 -25.01 19.46 -1.51
CA LEU A 234 -25.73 18.44 -2.27
C LEU A 234 -26.08 17.23 -1.43
N LEU A 235 -25.31 16.93 -0.39
CA LEU A 235 -25.45 15.67 0.35
C LEU A 235 -26.80 15.60 1.09
N PRO A 236 -27.39 14.40 1.23
CA PRO A 236 -28.42 14.15 2.24
C PRO A 236 -27.97 14.64 3.62
N ALA A 237 -28.89 15.19 4.42
CA ALA A 237 -28.54 15.84 5.68
C ALA A 237 -27.84 14.90 6.69
N ASP A 238 -28.19 13.62 6.69
CA ASP A 238 -27.56 12.61 7.55
C ASP A 238 -26.17 12.20 7.05
N GLU A 239 -25.96 12.14 5.74
CA GLU A 239 -24.63 11.95 5.13
C GLU A 239 -23.72 13.15 5.35
N LEU A 240 -24.24 14.38 5.28
CA LEU A 240 -23.46 15.58 5.59
C LEU A 240 -23.01 15.57 7.06
N LEU A 241 -23.90 15.22 7.98
CA LEU A 241 -23.54 15.09 9.40
C LEU A 241 -22.49 13.99 9.59
N LEU A 242 -22.63 12.84 8.91
CA LEU A 242 -21.65 11.76 8.96
C LEU A 242 -20.29 12.20 8.42
N ALA A 243 -20.25 12.90 7.29
CA ALA A 243 -19.02 13.43 6.71
C ALA A 243 -18.34 14.44 7.65
N GLN A 244 -19.12 15.29 8.33
CA GLN A 244 -18.59 16.21 9.34
C GLN A 244 -17.99 15.48 10.55
N GLN A 245 -18.54 14.33 10.94
CA GLN A 245 -17.92 13.48 11.97
C GLN A 245 -16.60 12.87 11.48
N TRP A 246 -16.51 12.47 10.21
CA TRP A 246 -15.28 11.90 9.64
C TRP A 246 -14.13 12.91 9.58
N LEU A 247 -14.41 14.22 9.52
CA LEU A 247 -13.38 15.26 9.65
C LEU A 247 -12.68 15.28 11.01
N LEU A 248 -13.28 14.65 12.02
CA LEU A 248 -12.72 14.53 13.37
C LEU A 248 -12.05 13.18 13.63
N ALA A 249 -12.18 12.23 12.69
CA ALA A 249 -11.59 10.91 12.82
C ALA A 249 -10.16 10.95 12.27
N GLU A 250 -9.20 10.48 13.07
CA GLU A 250 -7.80 10.35 12.67
C GLU A 250 -7.46 8.92 12.27
N ARG A 251 -6.41 8.76 11.46
CA ARG A 251 -5.79 7.46 11.23
C ARG A 251 -5.07 7.04 12.50
N SER A 252 -5.17 5.77 12.87
CA SER A 252 -4.52 5.26 14.08
C SER A 252 -3.96 3.85 13.87
N VAL A 253 -3.21 3.40 14.87
CA VAL A 253 -2.70 2.04 14.98
C VAL A 253 -3.66 1.25 15.85
N HIS A 254 -4.15 0.13 15.32
CA HIS A 254 -5.13 -0.72 15.97
C HIS A 254 -4.54 -2.10 16.26
N GLU A 255 -4.74 -2.57 17.48
CA GLU A 255 -4.53 -3.96 17.88
C GLU A 255 -5.84 -4.73 17.73
N VAL A 256 -5.80 -5.90 17.11
CA VAL A 256 -6.96 -6.80 17.04
C VAL A 256 -7.07 -7.56 18.37
N GLU A 257 -8.07 -7.26 19.19
CA GLU A 257 -8.33 -8.00 20.43
C GLU A 257 -9.20 -9.25 20.18
N ALA A 258 -10.16 -9.16 19.24
CA ALA A 258 -11.01 -10.30 18.89
C ALA A 258 -11.50 -10.22 17.43
N VAL A 259 -11.77 -11.39 16.84
CA VAL A 259 -12.23 -11.52 15.45
C VAL A 259 -13.54 -12.32 15.41
N ARG A 260 -14.51 -11.81 14.64
CA ARG A 260 -15.74 -12.52 14.27
C ARG A 260 -15.71 -12.74 12.75
N PRO A 261 -15.25 -13.90 12.26
CA PRO A 261 -14.97 -14.09 10.84
C PRO A 261 -16.17 -13.83 9.93
N GLY A 262 -16.01 -12.90 8.98
CA GLY A 262 -17.06 -12.51 8.05
C GLY A 262 -18.06 -11.49 8.60
N GLU A 263 -17.90 -11.05 9.84
CA GLU A 263 -18.79 -10.10 10.52
C GLU A 263 -18.06 -8.82 10.95
N GLY A 264 -16.98 -8.93 11.73
CA GLY A 264 -16.32 -7.77 12.31
C GLY A 264 -15.15 -8.08 13.24
N LEU A 265 -14.64 -7.01 13.85
CA LEU A 265 -13.45 -7.00 14.70
C LEU A 265 -13.78 -6.27 16.01
N THR A 266 -13.10 -6.64 17.09
CA THR A 266 -12.95 -5.82 18.29
C THR A 266 -11.53 -5.30 18.28
N LEU A 267 -11.38 -3.97 18.16
CA LEU A 267 -10.10 -3.30 18.03
C LEU A 267 -9.80 -2.48 19.27
N ARG A 268 -8.53 -2.41 19.64
CA ARG A 268 -8.01 -1.41 20.56
C ARG A 268 -7.17 -0.40 19.79
N ASP A 269 -7.56 0.87 19.86
CA ASP A 269 -6.73 1.97 19.40
C ASP A 269 -5.51 2.08 20.33
N VAL A 270 -4.31 1.91 19.79
CA VAL A 270 -3.07 1.91 20.58
C VAL A 270 -2.68 3.32 21.01
N ARG A 271 -3.06 4.36 20.24
CA ARG A 271 -2.76 5.76 20.54
C ARG A 271 -3.65 6.28 21.67
N THR A 272 -4.95 5.96 21.63
CA THR A 272 -5.92 6.50 22.61
C THR A 272 -6.27 5.51 23.73
N GLY A 273 -6.13 4.20 23.49
CA GLY A 273 -6.60 3.14 24.37
C GLY A 273 -8.08 2.78 24.20
N ASP A 274 -8.80 3.43 23.27
CA ASP A 274 -10.21 3.19 23.04
C ASP A 274 -10.47 1.80 22.47
N ARG A 275 -11.61 1.20 22.84
CA ARG A 275 -12.08 -0.07 22.30
C ARG A 275 -13.23 0.15 21.33
N LEU A 276 -13.11 -0.39 20.13
CA LEU A 276 -14.00 -0.16 19.01
C LEU A 276 -14.58 -1.49 18.49
N GLU A 277 -15.89 -1.54 18.34
CA GLU A 277 -16.59 -2.64 17.67
C GLU A 277 -16.80 -2.26 16.20
N VAL A 278 -16.04 -2.90 15.31
CA VAL A 278 -15.96 -2.54 13.90
C VAL A 278 -16.64 -3.60 13.03
N THR A 279 -17.51 -3.15 12.12
CA THR A 279 -18.06 -3.98 11.06
C THR A 279 -17.06 -4.03 9.89
N GLU A 280 -16.42 -5.18 9.71
CA GLU A 280 -15.49 -5.44 8.62
C GLU A 280 -15.58 -6.94 8.28
N ARG A 281 -15.92 -7.27 7.03
CA ARG A 281 -16.25 -8.64 6.64
C ARG A 281 -15.11 -9.38 5.94
N THR A 282 -14.22 -8.66 5.26
CA THR A 282 -13.23 -9.27 4.38
C THR A 282 -11.94 -9.55 5.14
N ALA A 283 -11.38 -8.54 5.80
CA ALA A 283 -10.20 -8.66 6.63
C ALA A 283 -10.46 -9.50 7.90
N SER A 284 -11.67 -9.50 8.46
CA SER A 284 -12.03 -10.41 9.58
C SER A 284 -11.93 -11.90 9.24
N ARG A 285 -11.79 -12.27 7.96
CA ARG A 285 -11.52 -13.66 7.56
C ARG A 285 -10.03 -14.01 7.54
N GLN A 286 -9.16 -13.02 7.65
CA GLN A 286 -7.71 -13.16 7.48
C GLN A 286 -6.94 -12.75 8.74
N LEU A 287 -7.37 -11.66 9.38
CA LEU A 287 -6.77 -11.13 10.61
C LEU A 287 -6.98 -12.07 11.80
N ARG A 288 -6.06 -12.00 12.75
CA ARG A 288 -6.03 -12.77 13.99
C ARG A 288 -5.93 -11.83 15.19
N ALA A 289 -6.35 -12.30 16.36
CA ALA A 289 -6.09 -11.57 17.59
C ALA A 289 -4.57 -11.42 17.80
N GLY A 290 -4.13 -10.23 18.22
CA GLY A 290 -2.73 -9.85 18.34
C GLY A 290 -2.12 -9.18 17.09
N ASP A 291 -2.81 -9.20 15.95
CA ASP A 291 -2.37 -8.46 14.76
C ASP A 291 -2.44 -6.94 14.99
N PHE A 292 -1.49 -6.21 14.40
CA PHE A 292 -1.48 -4.75 14.37
C PHE A 292 -1.63 -4.24 12.94
N PHE A 293 -2.41 -3.17 12.79
CA PHE A 293 -2.51 -2.47 11.51
C PHE A 293 -2.77 -0.98 11.69
N CYS A 294 -2.40 -0.21 10.67
CA CYS A 294 -2.74 1.20 10.53
C CYS A 294 -3.99 1.35 9.68
N ALA A 295 -5.01 2.04 10.20
CA ALA A 295 -6.25 2.29 9.46
C ALA A 295 -7.02 3.49 10.02
N ARG A 296 -7.99 3.97 9.24
CA ARG A 296 -8.96 4.97 9.66
C ARG A 296 -10.29 4.28 10.00
N VAL A 297 -10.63 4.28 11.29
CA VAL A 297 -11.89 3.74 11.79
C VAL A 297 -12.86 4.91 11.97
N VAL A 298 -14.00 4.88 11.28
CA VAL A 298 -14.98 5.97 11.27
C VAL A 298 -16.37 5.50 11.67
N PRO A 299 -17.23 6.38 12.24
CA PRO A 299 -18.63 6.04 12.44
C PRO A 299 -19.34 5.81 11.09
N ALA A 300 -20.29 4.89 11.06
CA ALA A 300 -21.14 4.61 9.92
C ALA A 300 -22.56 4.34 10.43
N GLY A 301 -23.31 5.39 10.78
CA GLY A 301 -24.59 5.25 11.46
C GLY A 301 -24.41 4.79 12.91
N SER A 302 -24.92 3.60 13.24
CA SER A 302 -24.84 3.02 14.58
C SER A 302 -23.62 2.12 14.82
N THR A 303 -22.79 1.89 13.79
CA THR A 303 -21.60 1.05 13.87
C THR A 303 -20.32 1.83 13.55
N MET A 304 -19.16 1.22 13.76
CA MET A 304 -17.88 1.69 13.23
C MET A 304 -17.48 0.85 12.02
N GLN A 305 -16.82 1.46 11.03
CA GLN A 305 -16.31 0.83 9.82
C GLN A 305 -14.89 1.31 9.52
N ILE A 306 -14.16 0.54 8.71
CA ILE A 306 -12.85 0.94 8.20
C ILE A 306 -12.99 1.37 6.74
N PHE A 307 -12.43 2.53 6.41
CA PHE A 307 -12.19 2.96 5.04
C PHE A 307 -10.71 3.29 4.83
N GLY A 308 -10.30 3.41 3.57
CA GLY A 308 -8.93 3.82 3.24
C GLY A 308 -7.85 2.75 3.37
N GLY A 309 -8.27 1.48 3.41
CA GLY A 309 -7.35 0.34 3.51
C GLY A 309 -7.03 -0.06 4.95
N ILE A 310 -6.44 -1.24 5.06
CA ILE A 310 -5.91 -1.81 6.30
C ILE A 310 -4.46 -2.10 6.00
N GLU A 311 -3.55 -1.36 6.61
CA GLU A 311 -2.10 -1.51 6.38
C GLU A 311 -1.48 -2.29 7.54
N PRO A 312 -1.14 -3.58 7.34
CA PRO A 312 -0.52 -4.38 8.39
C PRO A 312 0.81 -3.77 8.81
N ILE A 313 1.09 -3.79 10.11
CA ILE A 313 2.36 -3.36 10.66
C ILE A 313 2.93 -4.42 11.59
N GLU A 314 4.25 -4.54 11.62
CA GLU A 314 4.93 -5.40 12.58
C GLU A 314 4.96 -4.74 13.96
N PRO A 315 4.99 -5.52 15.07
CA PRO A 315 5.05 -4.97 16.42
C PRO A 315 6.20 -3.98 16.65
N GLY A 316 7.37 -4.22 16.02
CA GLY A 316 8.53 -3.32 16.09
C GLY A 316 8.35 -1.98 15.39
N GLN A 317 7.41 -1.87 14.44
CA GLN A 317 7.12 -0.64 13.69
C GLN A 317 6.19 0.32 14.46
N ARG A 318 5.46 -0.19 15.46
CA ARG A 318 4.41 0.53 16.19
C ARG A 318 4.84 1.88 16.75
N GLY A 319 5.97 1.93 17.45
CA GLY A 319 6.44 3.15 18.12
C GLY A 319 6.72 4.28 17.12
N ARG A 320 7.49 3.97 16.08
CA ARG A 320 7.83 4.93 15.01
C ARG A 320 6.60 5.40 14.24
N LEU A 321 5.65 4.51 13.96
CA LEU A 321 4.42 4.91 13.29
C LEU A 321 3.55 5.83 14.16
N ILE A 322 3.46 5.58 15.46
CA ILE A 322 2.74 6.48 16.38
C ILE A 322 3.38 7.87 16.39
N GLU A 323 4.72 7.95 16.45
CA GLU A 323 5.44 9.23 16.36
C GLU A 323 5.14 9.98 15.05
N LEU A 324 5.06 9.26 13.91
CA LEU A 324 4.66 9.85 12.64
C LEU A 324 3.21 10.36 12.65
N LEU A 325 2.28 9.60 13.24
CA LEU A 325 0.86 9.97 13.29
C LEU A 325 0.57 11.12 14.28
N ASP A 326 1.34 11.26 15.35
CA ASP A 326 1.18 12.32 16.36
C ASP A 326 1.79 13.67 15.94
N SER A 327 2.58 13.69 14.86
CA SER A 327 3.25 14.88 14.37
C SER A 327 2.42 15.60 13.31
N ASP A 328 1.99 16.83 13.63
CA ASP A 328 1.34 17.76 12.67
C ASP A 328 2.25 18.15 11.48
N ALA A 329 3.56 17.89 11.59
CA ALA A 329 4.55 18.20 10.56
C ALA A 329 4.83 17.04 9.60
N THR A 330 4.20 15.88 9.80
CA THR A 330 4.46 14.68 9.00
C THR A 330 4.00 14.90 7.57
N ASP A 331 4.93 14.70 6.64
CA ASP A 331 4.63 14.73 5.21
C ASP A 331 3.77 13.50 4.85
N PRO A 332 2.63 13.66 4.16
CA PRO A 332 1.86 12.54 3.63
C PRO A 332 2.69 11.50 2.86
N GLU A 333 3.75 11.92 2.16
CA GLU A 333 4.66 11.00 1.47
C GLU A 333 5.46 10.13 2.43
N GLU A 334 5.90 10.66 3.58
CA GLU A 334 6.65 9.90 4.60
C GLU A 334 5.76 8.81 5.23
N LEU A 335 4.47 9.11 5.46
CA LEU A 335 3.51 8.13 5.94
C LEU A 335 3.31 6.99 4.92
N VAL A 336 3.13 7.33 3.63
CA VAL A 336 2.96 6.32 2.58
C VAL A 336 4.24 5.51 2.40
N GLU A 337 5.42 6.12 2.43
CA GLU A 337 6.70 5.44 2.37
C GLU A 337 6.84 4.42 3.51
N PHE A 338 6.56 4.84 4.75
CA PHE A 338 6.62 3.98 5.92
C PHE A 338 5.72 2.74 5.77
N LEU A 339 4.46 2.94 5.35
CA LEU A 339 3.48 1.87 5.19
C LEU A 339 3.75 0.99 3.95
N SER A 340 4.60 1.45 3.02
CA SER A 340 4.97 0.72 1.80
C SER A 340 6.27 -0.06 1.96
N ALA A 341 7.09 0.23 2.99
CA ALA A 341 8.36 -0.43 3.24
C ALA A 341 8.26 -1.97 3.34
N ARG A 342 7.10 -2.50 3.75
CA ARG A 342 6.82 -3.95 3.80
C ARG A 342 6.84 -4.65 2.44
N PHE A 343 6.73 -3.91 1.34
CA PHE A 343 6.86 -4.43 -0.01
C PHE A 343 8.32 -4.54 -0.47
N ALA A 344 9.26 -3.89 0.23
CA ALA A 344 10.67 -3.94 -0.12
C ALA A 344 11.22 -5.37 0.06
N LEU A 345 12.03 -5.80 -0.91
CA LEU A 345 12.77 -7.05 -0.79
C LEU A 345 13.65 -7.03 0.47
N PRO A 346 13.65 -8.12 1.27
CA PRO A 346 14.53 -8.24 2.43
C PRO A 346 15.99 -8.03 2.02
N ARG A 347 16.65 -7.01 2.59
CA ARG A 347 18.08 -6.78 2.39
C ARG A 347 18.88 -7.53 3.44
N LEU A 348 19.62 -8.54 3.02
CA LEU A 348 20.60 -9.19 3.88
C LEU A 348 21.82 -8.30 4.02
N VAL A 349 22.09 -7.86 5.25
CA VAL A 349 23.25 -7.06 5.62
C VAL A 349 24.15 -7.86 6.57
N THR A 350 25.45 -7.62 6.50
CA THR A 350 26.39 -8.11 7.51
C THR A 350 26.16 -7.38 8.85
N PRO A 351 26.62 -7.91 9.99
CA PRO A 351 26.40 -7.29 11.31
C PRO A 351 26.89 -5.84 11.45
N ASP A 352 27.81 -5.41 10.59
CA ASP A 352 28.34 -4.05 10.47
C ASP A 352 27.58 -3.17 9.46
N GLY A 353 26.41 -3.61 8.98
CA GLY A 353 25.47 -2.83 8.18
C GLY A 353 25.77 -2.77 6.67
N HIS A 354 26.79 -3.49 6.18
CA HIS A 354 27.09 -3.54 4.74
C HIS A 354 26.21 -4.57 4.03
N PRO A 355 25.85 -4.35 2.75
CA PRO A 355 25.19 -5.38 1.95
C PRO A 355 25.99 -6.69 1.96
N MET A 356 25.31 -7.81 2.20
CA MET A 356 25.94 -9.11 2.20
C MET A 356 26.23 -9.53 0.74
N VAL A 357 27.52 -9.61 0.41
CA VAL A 357 28.03 -9.99 -0.92
C VAL A 357 29.16 -10.99 -0.69
N ALA A 358 29.02 -12.22 -1.20
CA ALA A 358 30.14 -13.15 -1.19
C ALA A 358 31.14 -12.73 -2.26
N CYS A 359 32.26 -12.19 -1.82
CA CYS A 359 33.36 -11.79 -2.66
C CYS A 359 34.45 -12.85 -2.58
N ARG A 360 34.96 -13.29 -3.73
CA ARG A 360 36.06 -14.25 -3.84
C ARG A 360 37.10 -13.75 -4.83
N ALA A 361 38.37 -13.89 -4.50
CA ALA A 361 39.48 -13.70 -5.44
C ALA A 361 40.46 -14.87 -5.35
N VAL A 362 41.04 -15.19 -6.49
CA VAL A 362 42.02 -16.26 -6.64
C VAL A 362 43.29 -15.65 -7.22
N PHE A 363 44.39 -15.72 -6.48
CA PHE A 363 45.70 -15.20 -6.87
C PHE A 363 46.67 -16.34 -7.15
N GLU A 364 47.43 -16.21 -8.21
CA GLU A 364 48.66 -16.96 -8.41
C GLU A 364 49.79 -16.28 -7.65
N VAL A 365 50.42 -17.02 -6.74
CA VAL A 365 51.44 -16.50 -5.83
C VAL A 365 52.84 -16.63 -6.46
N ALA A 366 53.62 -15.55 -6.40
CA ALA A 366 55.01 -15.50 -6.88
C ALA A 366 56.04 -15.81 -5.77
N ASP A 367 55.76 -15.42 -4.52
CA ASP A 367 56.63 -15.62 -3.35
C ASP A 367 55.91 -16.36 -2.21
N THR A 368 55.82 -17.69 -2.33
CA THR A 368 55.12 -18.55 -1.36
C THR A 368 55.66 -18.43 0.07
N ALA A 369 56.98 -18.36 0.23
CA ALA A 369 57.59 -18.25 1.56
C ALA A 369 57.34 -16.87 2.18
N GLY A 370 57.43 -15.80 1.39
CA GLY A 370 57.21 -14.44 1.86
C GLY A 370 55.74 -14.14 2.13
N ILE A 371 54.81 -14.63 1.30
CA ILE A 371 53.37 -14.40 1.50
C ILE A 371 52.91 -15.08 2.79
N ARG A 372 53.31 -16.33 3.06
CA ARG A 372 52.99 -17.05 4.31
C ARG A 372 53.41 -16.27 5.53
N ARG A 373 54.65 -15.74 5.52
CA ARG A 373 55.20 -14.96 6.64
C ARG A 373 54.47 -13.64 6.82
N ARG A 374 54.15 -12.91 5.75
CA ARG A 374 53.52 -11.58 5.81
C ARG A 374 52.05 -11.67 6.19
N LEU A 375 51.30 -12.65 5.64
CA LEU A 375 49.92 -12.93 6.06
C LEU A 375 49.85 -13.37 7.51
N SER A 376 50.76 -14.26 7.96
CA SER A 376 50.76 -14.70 9.36
C SER A 376 51.06 -13.57 10.35
N ARG A 377 51.85 -12.56 9.94
CA ARG A 377 52.07 -11.36 10.75
C ARG A 377 50.83 -10.48 10.85
N ARG A 378 49.98 -10.45 9.81
CA ARG A 378 48.82 -9.55 9.73
C ARG A 378 47.55 -10.15 10.33
N PHE A 379 47.34 -11.46 10.15
CA PHE A 379 46.11 -12.17 10.48
C PHE A 379 46.28 -13.24 11.57
N GLY A 380 47.48 -13.40 12.12
CA GLY A 380 47.79 -14.43 13.12
C GLY A 380 48.32 -15.72 12.51
N ALA A 381 48.61 -16.71 13.34
CA ALA A 381 49.16 -17.99 12.88
C ALA A 381 48.17 -18.71 11.94
N ALA A 382 48.70 -19.28 10.85
CA ALA A 382 47.89 -20.07 9.93
C ALA A 382 47.50 -21.42 10.57
N ASP A 383 46.29 -21.87 10.29
CA ASP A 383 45.83 -23.24 10.54
C ASP A 383 45.82 -23.99 9.20
N ALA A 384 46.74 -24.92 8.99
CA ALA A 384 46.88 -25.65 7.73
C ALA A 384 46.90 -24.76 6.46
N ASP A 385 47.71 -23.68 6.48
CA ASP A 385 47.82 -22.68 5.41
C ASP A 385 46.54 -21.86 5.14
N ARG A 386 45.61 -21.84 6.11
CA ARG A 386 44.44 -20.96 6.16
C ARG A 386 44.60 -19.88 7.23
N TRP A 387 44.32 -18.63 6.86
CA TRP A 387 44.23 -17.49 7.78
C TRP A 387 42.78 -17.03 7.89
N THR A 388 42.35 -16.74 9.12
CA THR A 388 41.01 -16.21 9.38
C THR A 388 41.15 -14.83 10.00
N TRP A 389 40.67 -13.80 9.30
CA TRP A 389 40.59 -12.46 9.87
C TRP A 389 39.37 -12.43 10.80
N THR A 390 39.61 -12.24 12.09
CA THR A 390 38.56 -12.13 13.11
C THR A 390 38.62 -10.80 13.85
N GLU A 391 37.47 -10.28 14.24
CA GLU A 391 37.33 -9.14 15.13
C GLU A 391 36.12 -9.37 16.05
N GLN A 392 36.31 -9.18 17.37
CA GLN A 392 35.26 -9.40 18.39
C GLN A 392 34.53 -10.75 18.28
N GLY A 393 35.26 -11.82 17.91
CA GLY A 393 34.70 -13.17 17.78
C GLY A 393 33.96 -13.44 16.45
N SER A 394 33.84 -12.46 15.56
CA SER A 394 33.25 -12.61 14.23
C SER A 394 34.32 -12.83 13.15
N VAL A 395 34.04 -13.71 12.18
CA VAL A 395 34.90 -13.90 11.00
C VAL A 395 34.61 -12.82 9.98
N LEU A 396 35.63 -12.01 9.67
CA LEU A 396 35.54 -10.90 8.72
C LEU A 396 36.00 -11.29 7.31
N GLY A 397 36.82 -12.33 7.21
CA GLY A 397 37.23 -12.92 5.94
C GLY A 397 38.26 -14.03 6.11
N VAL A 398 38.51 -14.75 5.04
CA VAL A 398 39.34 -15.96 5.02
C VAL A 398 40.33 -15.88 3.88
N LEU A 399 41.57 -16.31 4.12
CA LEU A 399 42.57 -16.52 3.09
C LEU A 399 43.04 -17.98 3.16
N ASN A 400 43.05 -18.69 2.04
CA ASN A 400 43.43 -20.09 1.98
C ASN A 400 44.49 -20.31 0.89
N LEU A 401 45.68 -20.73 1.28
CA LEU A 401 46.78 -21.01 0.35
C LEU A 401 46.80 -22.51 0.04
N ALA A 402 46.36 -22.89 -1.16
CA ALA A 402 46.26 -24.28 -1.57
C ALA A 402 47.64 -24.86 -1.95
N PRO A 403 48.07 -25.98 -1.34
CA PRO A 403 49.39 -26.57 -1.59
C PRO A 403 49.49 -27.47 -2.84
N CYS A 404 48.39 -27.63 -3.60
CA CYS A 404 48.27 -28.70 -4.60
C CYS A 404 48.37 -28.23 -6.06
N THR A 405 48.69 -26.98 -6.33
CA THR A 405 48.85 -26.45 -7.70
C THR A 405 50.25 -25.83 -7.86
N GLU A 406 50.98 -26.22 -8.90
CA GLU A 406 52.01 -25.35 -9.47
C GLU A 406 51.38 -24.61 -10.65
N PRO A 407 51.29 -23.27 -10.61
CA PRO A 407 51.72 -22.36 -9.56
C PRO A 407 50.78 -22.37 -8.32
N TRP A 408 51.31 -21.98 -7.15
CA TRP A 408 50.56 -21.95 -5.88
C TRP A 408 49.44 -20.92 -5.95
N VAL A 409 48.27 -21.27 -5.42
CA VAL A 409 47.08 -20.43 -5.49
C VAL A 409 46.65 -19.99 -4.10
N LEU A 410 46.45 -18.68 -3.92
CA LEU A 410 45.86 -18.08 -2.75
C LEU A 410 44.43 -17.66 -3.06
N GLU A 411 43.49 -18.21 -2.31
CA GLU A 411 42.09 -17.84 -2.36
C GLU A 411 41.75 -16.89 -1.22
N VAL A 412 40.95 -15.87 -1.51
CA VAL A 412 40.54 -14.83 -0.57
C VAL A 412 39.04 -14.69 -0.62
N GLU A 413 38.38 -14.73 0.52
CA GLU A 413 36.92 -14.63 0.64
C GLU A 413 36.51 -13.66 1.74
N ALA A 414 35.47 -12.86 1.49
CA ALA A 414 34.79 -12.03 2.49
C ALA A 414 33.31 -11.84 2.13
N MET A 415 32.49 -11.51 3.12
CA MET A 415 31.04 -11.37 2.97
C MET A 415 30.56 -9.93 2.72
N ASN A 416 31.48 -8.99 2.49
CA ASN A 416 31.17 -7.65 1.98
C ASN A 416 32.37 -7.07 1.21
N GLU A 417 32.11 -6.07 0.37
CA GLU A 417 33.12 -5.47 -0.50
C GLU A 417 34.24 -4.73 0.25
N PRO A 418 33.97 -3.87 1.25
CA PRO A 418 35.05 -3.12 1.92
C PRO A 418 36.09 -4.04 2.61
N ARG A 419 35.62 -5.12 3.25
CA ARG A 419 36.52 -6.12 3.85
C ARG A 419 37.27 -6.90 2.78
N PHE A 420 36.61 -7.24 1.69
CA PHE A 420 37.23 -7.92 0.57
C PHE A 420 38.38 -7.10 -0.05
N GLU A 421 38.16 -5.81 -0.32
CA GLU A 421 39.21 -4.92 -0.82
C GLU A 421 40.39 -4.84 0.16
N SER A 422 40.10 -4.78 1.47
CA SER A 422 41.15 -4.80 2.50
C SER A 422 42.00 -6.08 2.48
N LEU A 423 41.41 -7.22 2.14
CA LEU A 423 42.14 -8.48 1.99
C LEU A 423 42.94 -8.53 0.68
N VAL A 424 42.37 -8.04 -0.42
CA VAL A 424 43.06 -7.92 -1.72
C VAL A 424 44.29 -7.02 -1.59
N ASP A 425 44.15 -5.87 -0.93
CA ASP A 425 45.27 -4.96 -0.64
C ASP A 425 46.34 -5.64 0.23
N ALA A 426 45.92 -6.42 1.23
CA ALA A 426 46.84 -7.18 2.07
C ALA A 426 47.62 -8.23 1.27
N VAL A 427 47.00 -8.88 0.29
CA VAL A 427 47.67 -9.81 -0.64
C VAL A 427 48.66 -9.07 -1.52
N GLY A 428 48.28 -7.95 -2.15
CA GLY A 428 49.18 -7.16 -2.99
C GLY A 428 50.39 -6.61 -2.24
N ALA A 429 50.21 -6.19 -0.99
CA ALA A 429 51.31 -5.78 -0.12
C ALA A 429 52.19 -6.98 0.33
N ALA A 430 51.58 -8.15 0.50
CA ALA A 430 52.27 -9.37 0.91
C ALA A 430 52.94 -10.12 -0.25
N ASP A 431 52.57 -9.88 -1.50
CA ASP A 431 53.25 -10.40 -2.68
C ASP A 431 52.99 -9.49 -3.87
N PRO A 432 53.87 -8.49 -4.12
CA PRO A 432 53.72 -7.58 -5.25
C PRO A 432 53.78 -8.27 -6.63
N GLY A 433 54.26 -9.51 -6.68
CA GLY A 433 54.29 -10.33 -7.90
C GLY A 433 53.04 -11.21 -8.08
N ALA A 434 52.11 -11.21 -7.12
CA ALA A 434 50.90 -12.03 -7.21
C ALA A 434 50.02 -11.59 -8.39
N ARG A 435 49.53 -12.57 -9.16
CA ARG A 435 48.67 -12.33 -10.31
C ARG A 435 47.24 -12.77 -10.02
N LEU A 436 46.30 -11.84 -10.05
CA LEU A 436 44.88 -12.15 -9.97
C LEU A 436 44.45 -13.01 -11.16
N ARG A 437 43.84 -14.16 -10.88
CA ARG A 437 43.32 -15.11 -11.88
C ARG A 437 41.82 -14.96 -12.06
N GLU A 438 41.10 -14.88 -10.95
CA GLU A 438 39.65 -14.86 -10.93
C GLU A 438 39.18 -13.96 -9.79
N GLN A 439 38.07 -13.28 -10.01
CA GLN A 439 37.40 -12.47 -9.01
C GLN A 439 35.89 -12.50 -9.25
N THR A 440 35.13 -12.81 -8.21
CA THR A 440 33.68 -12.85 -8.24
C THR A 440 33.11 -12.03 -7.10
N ARG A 441 31.93 -11.45 -7.33
CA ARG A 441 31.10 -10.79 -6.34
C ARG A 441 29.68 -11.25 -6.56
N THR A 442 29.15 -12.02 -5.62
CA THR A 442 27.82 -12.61 -5.73
C THR A 442 26.93 -12.03 -4.63
N PRO A 443 25.90 -11.25 -4.96
CA PRO A 443 24.93 -10.76 -3.99
C PRO A 443 24.25 -11.91 -3.23
N ALA A 444 23.85 -11.66 -1.98
CA ALA A 444 23.19 -12.69 -1.16
C ALA A 444 21.96 -13.33 -1.82
N ALA A 445 21.15 -12.56 -2.55
CA ALA A 445 19.98 -13.08 -3.25
C ALA A 445 20.36 -14.15 -4.30
N GLU A 446 21.44 -13.93 -5.06
CA GLU A 446 21.94 -14.91 -6.03
C GLU A 446 22.52 -16.14 -5.35
N LEU A 447 23.25 -15.98 -4.24
CA LEU A 447 23.74 -17.10 -3.44
C LEU A 447 22.60 -17.98 -2.93
N MET A 448 21.52 -17.37 -2.45
CA MET A 448 20.34 -18.09 -1.98
C MET A 448 19.63 -18.81 -3.13
N ALA A 449 19.48 -18.17 -4.29
CA ALA A 449 18.91 -18.80 -5.47
C ALA A 449 19.75 -20.00 -5.94
N GLN A 450 21.07 -19.85 -6.01
CA GLN A 450 22.01 -20.93 -6.35
C GLN A 450 21.99 -22.06 -5.32
N ALA A 451 21.90 -21.73 -4.02
CA ALA A 451 21.77 -22.73 -2.96
C ALA A 451 20.44 -23.49 -3.08
N GLN A 452 19.33 -22.82 -3.39
CA GLN A 452 18.04 -23.47 -3.61
C GLN A 452 18.03 -24.38 -4.85
N GLU A 453 18.73 -24.01 -5.93
CA GLU A 453 18.90 -24.88 -7.10
C GLU A 453 19.80 -26.09 -6.81
N ASN A 454 20.88 -25.91 -6.02
CA ASN A 454 21.78 -26.98 -5.60
C ASN A 454 21.19 -27.89 -4.51
N VAL A 455 20.11 -27.46 -3.84
CA VAL A 455 19.36 -28.21 -2.82
C VAL A 455 18.19 -28.99 -3.41
N ARG A 456 18.06 -29.15 -4.74
CA ARG A 456 17.21 -30.23 -5.29
C ARG A 456 17.80 -31.57 -4.85
N PRO A 457 17.19 -32.29 -3.89
CA PRO A 457 17.78 -33.53 -3.41
C PRO A 457 17.70 -34.53 -4.55
N THR A 458 18.84 -35.11 -4.93
CA THR A 458 18.83 -36.26 -5.86
C THR A 458 18.17 -37.49 -5.24
N HIS A 459 17.85 -37.46 -3.94
CA HIS A 459 16.97 -38.40 -3.25
C HIS A 459 16.10 -37.62 -2.23
N PRO A 460 14.76 -37.71 -2.28
CA PRO A 460 13.93 -37.21 -1.19
C PRO A 460 14.25 -38.03 0.06
N VAL A 461 14.72 -37.35 1.11
CA VAL A 461 14.78 -37.93 2.46
C VAL A 461 13.34 -37.98 2.96
N ASP A 462 12.87 -39.17 3.35
CA ASP A 462 11.56 -39.35 3.94
C ASP A 462 11.61 -38.88 5.40
N PRO A 463 10.99 -37.75 5.78
CA PRO A 463 10.97 -37.26 7.17
C PRO A 463 10.23 -38.21 8.11
N ASP A 464 9.45 -39.17 7.58
CA ASP A 464 8.78 -40.22 8.35
C ASP A 464 9.67 -41.45 8.59
N ASP A 465 10.95 -41.42 8.18
CA ASP A 465 11.93 -42.44 8.59
C ASP A 465 12.09 -42.38 10.13
N PRO A 466 11.84 -43.49 10.86
CA PRO A 466 11.86 -43.51 12.32
C PRO A 466 13.19 -43.04 12.94
N ALA A 467 14.33 -43.25 12.26
CA ALA A 467 15.63 -42.85 12.76
C ALA A 467 15.87 -41.33 12.58
N ILE A 468 15.31 -40.75 11.52
CA ILE A 468 15.44 -39.32 11.20
C ILE A 468 14.46 -38.51 12.06
N ALA A 469 13.21 -38.99 12.20
CA ALA A 469 12.22 -38.39 13.09
C ALA A 469 12.74 -38.32 14.54
N ALA A 470 13.35 -39.39 15.05
CA ALA A 470 13.90 -39.41 16.40
C ALA A 470 15.05 -38.41 16.59
N ALA A 471 15.93 -38.26 15.59
CA ALA A 471 17.04 -37.31 15.66
C ALA A 471 16.57 -35.85 15.58
N LEU A 472 15.54 -35.57 14.77
CA LEU A 472 14.91 -34.25 14.68
C LEU A 472 14.22 -33.88 16.00
N ASP A 473 13.48 -34.81 16.60
CA ASP A 473 12.81 -34.58 17.89
C ASP A 473 13.81 -34.34 19.03
N GLU A 474 14.93 -35.08 19.05
CA GLU A 474 16.00 -34.86 20.05
C GLU A 474 16.65 -33.48 19.88
N HIS A 475 16.91 -33.08 18.63
CA HIS A 475 17.46 -31.77 18.32
C HIS A 475 16.52 -30.63 18.74
N ILE A 476 15.23 -30.76 18.45
CA ILE A 476 14.21 -29.77 18.83
C ILE A 476 14.06 -29.65 20.33
N ARG A 477 14.02 -30.76 21.08
CA ARG A 477 13.98 -30.69 22.54
C ARG A 477 15.19 -29.97 23.13
N GLY A 478 16.36 -30.17 22.53
CA GLY A 478 17.58 -29.44 22.90
C GLY A 478 17.42 -27.94 22.65
N TYR A 479 16.91 -27.57 21.48
CA TYR A 479 16.63 -26.18 21.11
C TYR A 479 15.59 -25.53 22.04
N GLU A 480 14.48 -26.19 22.33
CA GLU A 480 13.43 -25.71 23.23
C GLU A 480 13.95 -25.45 24.65
N GLN A 481 14.80 -26.36 25.17
CA GLN A 481 15.40 -26.17 26.49
C GLN A 481 16.32 -24.96 26.52
N GLN A 482 17.11 -24.76 25.46
CA GLN A 482 17.99 -23.60 25.35
C GLN A 482 17.19 -22.29 25.19
N TRP A 483 16.13 -22.32 24.38
CA TRP A 483 15.26 -21.17 24.12
C TRP A 483 14.65 -20.58 25.39
N LEU A 484 14.36 -21.40 26.41
CA LEU A 484 13.85 -20.94 27.71
C LEU A 484 14.79 -19.96 28.44
N ASP A 485 16.08 -20.01 28.11
CA ASP A 485 17.15 -19.24 28.76
C ASP A 485 17.81 -18.22 27.81
N ASP A 486 17.36 -18.14 26.55
CA ASP A 486 17.83 -17.15 25.57
C ASP A 486 17.05 -15.83 25.71
N SER A 487 17.76 -14.70 25.56
CA SER A 487 17.13 -13.37 25.50
C SER A 487 16.35 -13.22 24.19
N ILE A 488 15.04 -12.93 24.29
CA ILE A 488 14.16 -12.84 23.13
C ILE A 488 13.78 -11.37 22.87
N PRO A 489 14.11 -10.80 21.70
CA PRO A 489 13.76 -9.41 21.36
C PRO A 489 12.27 -9.11 21.43
N ALA A 490 11.42 -10.06 21.05
CA ALA A 490 9.95 -9.92 21.14
C ALA A 490 9.44 -9.80 22.59
N LEU A 491 10.23 -10.19 23.59
CA LEU A 491 9.96 -10.04 25.02
C LEU A 491 10.73 -8.85 25.63
N GLY A 492 11.26 -7.95 24.81
CA GLY A 492 12.10 -6.83 25.24
C GLY A 492 13.44 -7.29 25.80
N ASP A 493 14.09 -8.24 25.13
CA ASP A 493 15.38 -8.85 25.48
C ASP A 493 15.39 -9.65 26.81
N HIS A 494 14.22 -9.99 27.33
CA HIS A 494 14.06 -10.88 28.49
C HIS A 494 13.93 -12.35 28.04
N THR A 495 14.26 -13.26 28.94
CA THR A 495 14.09 -14.71 28.70
C THR A 495 12.64 -15.16 28.94
N PRO A 496 12.19 -16.26 28.31
CA PRO A 496 10.89 -16.84 28.59
C PRO A 496 10.68 -17.18 30.08
N ARG A 497 11.71 -17.66 30.80
CA ARG A 497 11.61 -17.90 32.25
C ARG A 497 11.38 -16.63 33.05
N GLU A 498 12.05 -15.54 32.70
CA GLU A 498 11.88 -14.25 33.37
C GLU A 498 10.47 -13.70 33.16
N CYS A 499 9.97 -13.71 31.92
CA CYS A 499 8.61 -13.26 31.64
C CYS A 499 7.55 -14.17 32.28
N ALA A 500 7.79 -15.48 32.38
CA ALA A 500 6.89 -16.39 33.09
C ALA A 500 6.80 -16.10 34.60
N ALA A 501 7.89 -15.63 35.20
CA ALA A 501 8.00 -15.32 36.63
C ALA A 501 7.50 -13.90 36.99
N ASP A 502 7.44 -12.98 36.02
CA ASP A 502 6.93 -11.62 36.19
C ASP A 502 5.44 -11.52 35.79
N PRO A 503 4.52 -11.28 36.74
CA PRO A 503 3.09 -11.16 36.44
C PRO A 503 2.73 -10.05 35.44
N THR A 504 3.58 -9.02 35.31
CA THR A 504 3.33 -7.89 34.40
C THR A 504 3.77 -8.18 32.96
N ARG A 505 4.61 -9.20 32.75
CA ARG A 505 5.16 -9.60 31.44
C ARG A 505 4.69 -10.97 30.97
N ARG A 506 4.03 -11.72 31.85
CA ARG A 506 3.49 -13.05 31.54
C ARG A 506 2.55 -13.03 30.33
N ASP A 507 1.76 -11.97 30.17
CA ASP A 507 0.85 -11.81 29.03
C ASP A 507 1.59 -11.57 27.70
N ASP A 508 2.81 -11.03 27.73
CA ASP A 508 3.66 -10.90 26.53
C ASP A 508 4.24 -12.26 26.13
N LEU A 509 4.64 -13.08 27.11
CA LEU A 509 5.10 -14.46 26.85
C LEU A 509 3.98 -15.35 26.29
N ILE A 510 2.78 -15.28 26.87
CA ILE A 510 1.62 -16.05 26.38
C ILE A 510 1.32 -15.67 24.93
N ARG A 511 1.27 -14.36 24.62
CA ARG A 511 1.07 -13.88 23.23
C ARG A 511 2.15 -14.37 22.27
N LEU A 512 3.41 -14.44 22.70
CA LEU A 512 4.48 -14.99 21.87
C LEU A 512 4.28 -16.47 21.59
N LEU A 513 3.94 -17.28 22.61
CA LEU A 513 3.68 -18.71 22.43
C LEU A 513 2.47 -18.96 21.52
N ASP A 514 1.41 -18.18 21.66
CA ASP A 514 0.21 -18.26 20.82
C ASP A 514 0.47 -17.86 19.34
N SER A 515 1.60 -17.21 19.05
CA SER A 515 1.99 -16.84 17.68
C SER A 515 2.62 -17.99 16.89
N PHE A 516 3.07 -19.05 17.56
CA PHE A 516 3.74 -20.17 16.90
C PHE A 516 2.76 -21.08 16.16
N PRO A 517 3.14 -21.61 14.97
CA PRO A 517 2.29 -22.51 14.22
C PRO A 517 2.08 -23.83 14.98
N GLN A 518 0.81 -24.22 15.17
CA GLN A 518 0.45 -25.47 15.82
C GLN A 518 0.43 -26.62 14.81
N GLU A 519 1.60 -27.17 14.51
CA GLU A 519 1.77 -28.34 13.65
C GLU A 519 2.49 -29.47 14.42
N GLU A 520 1.83 -30.61 14.59
CA GLU A 520 2.50 -31.82 15.10
C GLU A 520 3.13 -32.59 13.93
N ARG A 521 4.44 -32.38 13.71
CA ARG A 521 5.26 -33.18 12.79
C ARG A 521 6.69 -33.35 13.34
N PRO A 522 7.42 -34.41 12.97
CA PRO A 522 8.80 -34.60 13.39
C PRO A 522 9.66 -33.37 13.03
N GLY A 523 10.33 -32.80 14.01
CA GLY A 523 11.09 -31.55 13.81
C GLY A 523 10.24 -30.27 13.77
N ALA A 524 9.03 -30.26 14.33
CA ALA A 524 8.32 -29.04 14.74
C ALA A 524 8.42 -28.84 16.26
N MET A 525 8.33 -27.57 16.73
CA MET A 525 8.31 -27.28 18.16
C MET A 525 7.06 -27.86 18.83
N SER A 526 7.22 -28.31 20.07
CA SER A 526 6.18 -28.84 20.92
C SER A 526 5.09 -27.79 21.14
N VAL A 527 3.86 -28.20 20.88
CA VAL A 527 2.65 -27.38 21.02
C VAL A 527 2.19 -27.30 22.47
#